data_AF-A0A3D3S4G1-F1
#
_entry.id   AF-A0A3D3S4G1-F1
#
_cell.length_a   1.000
_cell.length_b   1.000
_cell.length_c   1.000
_cell.angle_alpha   90.00
_cell.angle_beta   90.00
_cell.angle_gamma   90.00
#
_symmetry.space_group_name_H-M   'P 1'
#
loop_
_entity.id
_entity.type
_entity.pdbx_description
1 polymer ?
#
loop_
_entity_poly.entity_id
_entity_poly.type
_entity_poly.pdbx_seq_one_letter_code
_entity_poly.pdbx_strand_id
1 'polypeptide(L)'
;MPFATLGLRAELCRAVAARGYANPTPIQQQAVPVVLAGQDVLAAAQTGTGKTAGFALPMLQRLADSGRPLRPRTVRALILTPTRELAAQVGDSVSAYGGELRLKSAVVFGGVGFNPQVTALARGLDVLTATPGRLLDHLQQGTVSLDAVEILVLDEADRMLDM
;
A
#
# COMPACT_ATOMS: atom_id res chain seq x y z
N MET A 1 -3.67 8.83 22.60
CA MET A 1 -4.76 9.20 21.67
C MET A 1 -5.05 7.98 20.83
N PRO A 2 -6.26 7.40 20.82
CA PRO A 2 -6.50 6.12 20.15
C PRO A 2 -6.55 6.28 18.62
N PHE A 3 -6.32 5.21 17.85
CA PHE A 3 -6.42 5.25 16.37
C PHE A 3 -7.77 5.74 15.85
N ALA A 4 -8.86 5.47 16.57
CA ALA A 4 -10.21 5.90 16.20
C ALA A 4 -10.36 7.43 16.07
N THR A 5 -9.54 8.21 16.76
CA THR A 5 -9.58 9.69 16.65
C THR A 5 -8.87 10.21 15.39
N LEU A 6 -8.22 9.35 14.61
CA LEU A 6 -7.57 9.75 13.35
C LEU A 6 -8.54 9.72 12.15
N GLY A 7 -9.84 9.50 12.38
CA GLY A 7 -10.85 9.42 11.32
C GLY A 7 -10.83 8.09 10.56
N LEU A 8 -10.27 7.04 11.16
CA LEU A 8 -10.18 5.72 10.55
C LEU A 8 -11.46 4.90 10.72
N ARG A 9 -11.77 4.05 9.73
CA ARG A 9 -12.84 3.03 9.78
C ARG A 9 -12.64 2.08 10.95
N ALA A 10 -13.75 1.59 11.51
CA ALA A 10 -13.72 0.68 12.65
C ALA A 10 -12.99 -0.65 12.33
N GLU A 11 -13.14 -1.16 11.10
CA GLU A 11 -12.44 -2.33 10.56
C GLU A 11 -10.91 -2.15 10.64
N LEU A 12 -10.42 -0.97 10.22
CA LEU A 12 -8.98 -0.65 10.27
C LEU A 12 -8.50 -0.50 11.72
N CYS A 13 -9.29 0.13 12.58
CA CYS A 13 -8.97 0.24 14.01
C CYS A 13 -8.89 -1.13 14.70
N ARG A 14 -9.78 -2.07 14.35
CA ARG A 14 -9.71 -3.45 14.85
C ARG A 14 -8.47 -4.16 14.35
N ALA A 15 -8.15 -4.03 13.06
CA ALA A 15 -6.97 -4.67 12.47
C ALA A 15 -5.66 -4.23 13.14
N VAL A 16 -5.50 -2.93 13.43
CA VAL A 16 -4.30 -2.43 14.15
C VAL A 16 -4.28 -2.86 15.62
N ALA A 17 -5.44 -2.89 16.28
CA ALA A 17 -5.53 -3.39 17.65
C ALA A 17 -5.16 -4.88 17.74
N ALA A 18 -5.60 -5.71 16.79
CA ALA A 18 -5.22 -7.12 16.69
C ALA A 18 -3.72 -7.34 16.46
N ARG A 19 -3.03 -6.37 15.85
CA ARG A 19 -1.56 -6.34 15.71
C ARG A 19 -0.85 -5.82 16.96
N GLY A 20 -1.58 -5.46 18.03
CA GLY A 20 -1.04 -4.94 19.28
C GLY A 20 -0.72 -3.45 19.26
N TYR A 21 -1.23 -2.69 18.28
CA TYR A 21 -0.97 -1.24 18.22
C TYR A 21 -1.92 -0.50 19.16
N ALA A 22 -1.41 -0.07 20.31
CA ALA A 22 -2.20 0.62 21.32
C ALA A 22 -2.48 2.10 20.96
N ASN A 23 -1.45 2.82 20.51
CA ASN A 23 -1.52 4.24 20.18
C ASN A 23 -0.76 4.52 18.87
N PRO A 24 -1.22 5.47 18.05
CA PRO A 24 -0.52 5.89 16.84
C PRO A 24 0.78 6.59 17.20
N THR A 25 1.82 6.33 16.44
CA THR A 25 3.11 7.02 16.57
C THR A 25 3.01 8.46 16.07
N PRO A 26 3.97 9.36 16.41
CA PRO A 26 3.91 10.75 15.98
C PRO A 26 3.77 10.93 14.46
N ILE A 27 4.45 10.10 13.67
CA ILE A 27 4.35 10.15 12.21
C ILE A 27 2.96 9.73 11.71
N GLN A 28 2.33 8.75 12.37
CA GLN A 28 0.95 8.33 12.03
C GLN A 28 -0.07 9.40 12.41
N GLN A 29 0.09 10.05 13.57
CA GLN A 29 -0.80 11.13 14.00
C GLN A 29 -0.79 12.31 13.02
N GLN A 30 0.35 12.61 12.41
CA GLN A 30 0.50 13.69 11.45
C GLN A 30 0.11 13.26 10.02
N ALA A 31 0.55 12.10 9.56
CA ALA A 31 0.35 11.67 8.18
C ALA A 31 -1.08 11.18 7.90
N VAL A 32 -1.70 10.42 8.83
CA VAL A 32 -2.99 9.77 8.55
C VAL A 32 -4.09 10.77 8.18
N PRO A 33 -4.31 11.87 8.92
CA PRO A 33 -5.35 12.85 8.56
C PRO A 33 -5.08 13.54 7.21
N VAL A 34 -3.81 13.82 6.90
CA VAL A 34 -3.41 14.51 5.66
C VAL A 34 -3.64 13.61 4.44
N VAL A 35 -3.27 12.32 4.54
CA VAL A 35 -3.52 11.36 3.47
C VAL A 35 -5.02 11.10 3.27
N LEU A 36 -5.81 11.06 4.36
CA LEU A 36 -7.27 10.96 4.29
C LEU A 36 -7.90 12.17 3.58
N ALA A 37 -7.35 13.36 3.79
CA ALA A 37 -7.76 14.59 3.09
C ALA A 37 -7.38 14.60 1.60
N GLY A 38 -6.66 13.58 1.12
CA GLY A 38 -6.26 13.45 -0.27
C GLY A 38 -5.10 14.36 -0.68
N GLN A 39 -4.33 14.84 0.28
CA GLN A 39 -3.18 15.72 0.05
C GLN A 39 -1.90 14.90 -0.15
N ASP A 40 -0.97 15.45 -0.92
CA ASP A 40 0.37 14.89 -1.08
C ASP A 40 1.19 15.07 0.20
N VAL A 41 1.99 14.06 0.55
CA VAL A 41 2.75 14.03 1.80
C VAL A 41 4.17 13.58 1.55
N LEU A 42 5.12 14.35 2.08
CA LEU A 42 6.49 13.89 2.32
C LEU A 42 6.65 13.64 3.82
N ALA A 43 6.94 12.39 4.17
CA ALA A 43 7.03 11.93 5.55
C ALA A 43 8.44 11.44 5.86
N ALA A 44 9.17 12.16 6.71
CA ALA A 44 10.49 11.76 7.19
C ALA A 44 10.42 11.29 8.65
N ALA A 45 10.75 10.02 8.88
CA ALA A 45 10.90 9.46 10.22
C ALA A 45 11.89 8.28 10.20
N GLN A 46 12.50 8.00 11.36
CA GLN A 46 13.43 6.89 11.54
C GLN A 46 12.75 5.54 11.21
N THR A 47 13.53 4.55 10.78
CA THR A 47 13.06 3.18 10.57
C THR A 47 12.45 2.61 11.85
N GLY A 48 11.41 1.78 11.72
CA GLY A 48 10.72 1.19 12.88
C GLY A 48 9.73 2.11 13.59
N THR A 49 9.51 3.35 13.13
CA THR A 49 8.56 4.31 13.73
C THR A 49 7.11 4.14 13.25
N GLY A 50 6.80 3.08 12.50
CA GLY A 50 5.44 2.78 12.04
C GLY A 50 5.00 3.55 10.80
N LYS A 51 5.93 4.02 9.95
CA LYS A 51 5.63 4.69 8.66
C LYS A 51 4.68 3.90 7.77
N THR A 52 4.85 2.57 7.72
CA THR A 52 4.00 1.67 6.92
C THR A 52 2.52 1.82 7.25
N ALA A 53 2.15 1.77 8.53
CA ALA A 53 0.76 2.02 8.94
C ALA A 53 0.32 3.47 8.69
N GLY A 54 1.25 4.42 8.73
CA GLY A 54 1.00 5.83 8.45
C GLY A 54 0.48 6.10 7.05
N PHE A 55 0.96 5.37 6.03
CA PHE A 55 0.42 5.47 4.66
C PHE A 55 -0.63 4.39 4.36
N ALA A 56 -0.47 3.16 4.87
CA ALA A 56 -1.30 2.03 4.46
C ALA A 56 -2.74 2.14 4.98
N LEU A 57 -2.93 2.58 6.23
CA LEU A 57 -4.27 2.74 6.82
C LEU A 57 -5.13 3.76 6.05
N PRO A 58 -4.68 5.02 5.86
CA PRO A 58 -5.49 6.00 5.13
C PRO A 58 -5.64 5.65 3.64
N MET A 59 -4.65 4.98 3.01
CA MET A 59 -4.79 4.47 1.65
C MET A 59 -5.89 3.41 1.55
N LEU A 60 -5.88 2.39 2.42
CA LEU A 60 -6.90 1.34 2.44
C LEU A 60 -8.30 1.89 2.68
N GLN A 61 -8.42 2.88 3.57
CA GLN A 61 -9.67 3.58 3.80
C GLN A 61 -10.19 4.26 2.53
N ARG A 62 -9.36 5.08 1.87
CA ARG A 62 -9.77 5.79 0.65
C ARG A 62 -10.20 4.83 -0.46
N LEU A 63 -9.47 3.72 -0.63
CA LEU A 63 -9.81 2.68 -1.59
C LEU A 63 -11.16 2.02 -1.27
N ALA A 64 -11.42 1.71 0.00
CA ALA A 64 -12.68 1.13 0.46
C ALA A 64 -13.86 2.11 0.31
N ASP A 65 -13.68 3.37 0.68
CA ASP A 65 -14.75 4.38 0.68
C ASP A 65 -15.18 4.79 -0.73
N SER A 66 -14.23 4.84 -1.67
CA SER A 66 -14.55 5.12 -3.08
C SER A 66 -15.39 4.05 -3.78
N GLY A 67 -15.35 2.79 -3.31
CA GLY A 67 -16.11 1.66 -3.87
C GLY A 67 -15.91 1.38 -5.37
N ARG A 68 -14.86 1.93 -6.00
CA ARG A 68 -14.67 1.84 -7.46
C ARG A 68 -14.45 0.38 -7.90
N PRO A 69 -15.14 -0.11 -8.95
CA PRO A 69 -14.94 -1.46 -9.44
C PRO A 69 -13.55 -1.62 -10.06
N LEU A 70 -12.94 -2.78 -9.84
CA LEU A 70 -11.67 -3.14 -10.45
C LEU A 70 -11.83 -3.36 -11.96
N ARG A 71 -10.86 -2.85 -12.73
CA ARG A 71 -10.73 -3.16 -14.15
C ARG A 71 -9.60 -4.19 -14.35
N PRO A 72 -9.76 -5.17 -15.27
CA PRO A 72 -8.73 -6.17 -15.55
C PRO A 72 -7.36 -5.53 -15.80
N ARG A 73 -6.31 -6.14 -15.24
CA ARG A 73 -4.91 -5.69 -15.38
C ARG A 73 -4.65 -4.24 -14.94
N THR A 74 -5.52 -3.61 -14.15
CA THR A 74 -5.26 -2.27 -13.60
C THR A 74 -5.04 -2.31 -12.10
N VAL A 75 -4.37 -1.28 -11.57
CA VAL A 75 -4.12 -1.12 -10.14
C VAL A 75 -4.54 0.27 -9.68
N ARG A 76 -5.14 0.37 -8.49
CA ARG A 76 -5.67 1.64 -7.96
C ARG A 76 -4.69 2.36 -7.04
N ALA A 77 -3.98 1.62 -6.20
CA ALA A 77 -2.86 2.11 -5.43
C ALA A 77 -1.59 1.33 -5.77
N LEU A 78 -0.50 2.05 -5.97
CA LEU A 78 0.83 1.50 -6.21
C LEU A 78 1.77 1.88 -5.06
N ILE A 79 2.41 0.89 -4.45
CA ILE A 79 3.46 1.08 -3.46
C ILE A 79 4.77 0.57 -4.06
N LEU A 80 5.76 1.45 -4.18
CA LEU A 80 7.10 1.09 -4.64
C LEU A 80 8.05 0.97 -3.46
N THR A 81 8.85 -0.10 -3.47
CA THR A 81 9.89 -0.37 -2.47
C THR A 81 11.21 -0.76 -3.15
N PRO A 82 12.38 -0.41 -2.60
CA PRO A 82 13.68 -0.67 -3.24
C PRO A 82 14.10 -2.14 -3.20
N THR A 83 13.60 -2.93 -2.24
CA THR A 83 13.99 -4.34 -2.06
C THR A 83 12.79 -5.28 -2.08
N ARG A 84 13.07 -6.57 -2.33
CA ARG A 84 12.04 -7.63 -2.38
C ARG A 84 11.50 -7.93 -1.00
N GLU A 85 12.38 -7.89 -0.01
CA GLU A 85 12.10 -8.13 1.40
C GLU A 85 11.19 -7.04 1.93
N LEU A 86 11.46 -5.76 1.59
CA LEU A 86 10.57 -4.66 1.98
C LEU A 86 9.23 -4.76 1.25
N ALA A 87 9.21 -5.12 -0.04
CA ALA A 87 7.97 -5.35 -0.77
C ALA A 87 7.08 -6.40 -0.09
N ALA A 88 7.68 -7.52 0.34
CA ALA A 88 6.97 -8.57 1.07
C ALA A 88 6.44 -8.08 2.42
N GLN A 89 7.28 -7.41 3.22
CA GLN A 89 6.89 -6.87 4.54
C GLN A 89 5.75 -5.85 4.45
N VAL A 90 5.82 -4.95 3.46
CA VAL A 90 4.76 -3.97 3.20
C VAL A 90 3.48 -4.67 2.72
N GLY A 91 3.61 -5.67 1.84
CA GLY A 91 2.48 -6.50 1.40
C GLY A 91 1.76 -7.22 2.55
N ASP A 92 2.51 -7.80 3.48
CA ASP A 92 1.96 -8.46 4.68
C ASP A 92 1.24 -7.47 5.60
N SER A 93 1.77 -6.25 5.69
CA SER A 93 1.14 -5.16 6.45
C SER A 93 -0.18 -4.74 5.81
N VAL A 94 -0.19 -4.50 4.49
CA VAL A 94 -1.39 -4.18 3.71
C VAL A 94 -2.45 -5.27 3.86
N SER A 95 -2.07 -6.54 3.69
CA SER A 95 -2.98 -7.69 3.81
C SER A 95 -3.61 -7.76 5.20
N ALA A 96 -2.80 -7.59 6.26
CA ALA A 96 -3.33 -7.68 7.61
C ALA A 96 -4.21 -6.49 8.00
N TYR A 97 -3.86 -5.26 7.61
CA TYR A 97 -4.69 -4.09 7.89
C TYR A 97 -5.99 -4.15 7.08
N GLY A 98 -5.93 -4.65 5.85
CA GLY A 98 -7.07 -4.76 4.95
C GLY A 98 -7.91 -6.04 5.12
N GLY A 99 -7.63 -6.90 6.10
CA GLY A 99 -8.25 -8.23 6.19
C GLY A 99 -9.78 -8.23 6.32
N GLU A 100 -10.35 -7.18 6.91
CA GLU A 100 -11.80 -6.98 7.00
C GLU A 100 -12.38 -6.12 5.86
N LEU A 101 -11.52 -5.61 4.98
CA LEU A 101 -11.91 -4.85 3.80
C LEU A 101 -11.98 -5.79 2.59
N ARG A 102 -12.98 -5.61 1.73
CA ARG A 102 -13.11 -6.38 0.47
C ARG A 102 -12.19 -5.84 -0.62
N LEU A 103 -10.91 -5.64 -0.30
CA LEU A 103 -9.89 -5.12 -1.22
C LEU A 103 -8.96 -6.23 -1.68
N LYS A 104 -8.50 -6.15 -2.93
CA LYS A 104 -7.53 -7.10 -3.50
C LYS A 104 -6.14 -6.48 -3.53
N SER A 105 -5.17 -7.20 -2.96
CA SER A 105 -3.76 -6.79 -2.98
C SER A 105 -2.86 -7.90 -3.52
N ALA A 106 -1.75 -7.53 -4.14
CA ALA A 106 -0.67 -8.45 -4.48
C ALA A 106 0.70 -7.79 -4.33
N VAL A 107 1.74 -8.62 -4.30
CA VAL A 107 3.15 -8.19 -4.28
C VAL A 107 3.86 -8.72 -5.52
N VAL A 108 4.63 -7.87 -6.20
CA VAL A 108 5.43 -8.26 -7.37
C VAL A 108 6.89 -7.86 -7.22
N PHE A 109 7.79 -8.84 -7.37
CA PHE A 109 9.23 -8.62 -7.35
C PHE A 109 9.99 -9.69 -8.13
N GLY A 110 11.25 -9.40 -8.45
CA GLY A 110 12.13 -10.28 -9.23
C GLY A 110 12.61 -11.53 -8.47
N GLY A 111 13.21 -12.49 -9.17
CA GLY A 111 13.77 -13.70 -8.55
C GLY A 111 12.75 -14.78 -8.16
N VAL A 112 11.46 -14.56 -8.44
CA VAL A 112 10.40 -15.58 -8.38
C VAL A 112 9.68 -15.68 -9.72
N GLY A 113 8.92 -16.76 -9.91
CA GLY A 113 8.19 -17.04 -11.14
C GLY A 113 7.29 -15.87 -11.58
N PHE A 114 7.30 -15.58 -12.89
CA PHE A 114 6.53 -14.48 -13.48
C PHE A 114 5.04 -14.79 -13.58
N ASN A 115 4.68 -16.01 -14.03
CA ASN A 115 3.29 -16.40 -14.30
C ASN A 115 2.34 -16.34 -13.08
N PRO A 116 2.77 -16.69 -11.84
CA PRO A 116 1.95 -16.46 -10.65
C PRO A 116 1.56 -14.99 -10.47
N GLN A 117 2.49 -14.07 -10.74
CA GLN A 117 2.25 -12.62 -10.65
C GLN A 117 1.30 -12.14 -11.76
N VAL A 118 1.45 -12.64 -12.99
CA VAL A 118 0.48 -12.38 -14.08
C VAL A 118 -0.94 -12.80 -13.69
N THR A 119 -1.07 -13.96 -13.07
CA THR A 119 -2.37 -14.48 -12.62
C THR A 119 -2.98 -13.59 -11.55
N ALA A 120 -2.17 -13.11 -10.59
CA ALA A 120 -2.63 -12.18 -9.55
C ALA A 120 -3.11 -10.84 -10.13
N LEU A 121 -2.43 -10.32 -11.16
CA LEU A 121 -2.74 -9.05 -11.81
C LEU A 121 -3.96 -9.11 -12.75
N ALA A 122 -4.29 -10.29 -13.28
CA ALA A 122 -5.25 -10.45 -14.37
C ALA A 122 -6.63 -9.83 -14.10
N ARG A 123 -7.13 -9.94 -12.86
CA ARG A 123 -8.46 -9.43 -12.47
C ARG A 123 -8.46 -7.97 -12.00
N GLY A 124 -7.30 -7.31 -12.00
CA GLY A 124 -7.10 -6.01 -11.38
C GLY A 124 -6.95 -6.08 -9.86
N LEU A 125 -6.30 -5.07 -9.28
CA LEU A 125 -6.01 -4.98 -7.85
C LEU A 125 -6.36 -3.59 -7.30
N ASP A 126 -6.76 -3.55 -6.03
CA ASP A 126 -6.87 -2.29 -5.30
C ASP A 126 -5.49 -1.79 -4.88
N VAL A 127 -4.60 -2.70 -4.45
CA VAL A 127 -3.24 -2.37 -4.02
C VAL A 127 -2.21 -3.27 -4.69
N LEU A 128 -1.18 -2.68 -5.29
CA LEU A 128 0.00 -3.39 -5.76
C LEU A 128 1.23 -2.90 -5.02
N THR A 129 1.93 -3.78 -4.31
CA THR A 129 3.28 -3.50 -3.78
C THR A 129 4.30 -4.07 -4.74
N ALA A 130 5.29 -3.29 -5.16
CA ALA A 130 6.21 -3.70 -6.21
C ALA A 130 7.65 -3.19 -6.02
N THR A 131 8.62 -4.00 -6.45
CA THR A 131 9.96 -3.48 -6.79
C THR A 131 9.98 -2.94 -8.22
N PRO A 132 10.68 -1.84 -8.52
CA PRO A 132 10.66 -1.19 -9.83
C PRO A 132 10.95 -2.11 -11.02
N GLY A 133 12.02 -2.91 -10.96
CA GLY A 133 12.43 -3.77 -12.07
C GLY A 133 11.32 -4.73 -12.52
N ARG A 134 10.72 -5.47 -11.58
CA ARG A 134 9.63 -6.41 -11.91
C ARG A 134 8.35 -5.70 -12.35
N LEU A 135 8.06 -4.52 -11.80
CA LEU A 135 6.92 -3.73 -12.28
C LEU A 135 7.10 -3.34 -13.76
N LEU A 136 8.31 -2.89 -14.12
CA LEU A 136 8.65 -2.55 -15.51
C LEU A 136 8.51 -3.75 -16.43
N ASP A 137 8.96 -4.94 -16.02
CA ASP A 137 8.74 -6.18 -16.78
C ASP A 137 7.24 -6.40 -17.06
N HIS A 138 6.39 -6.25 -16.04
CA HIS A 138 4.94 -6.44 -16.18
C HIS A 138 4.28 -5.40 -17.10
N LEU A 139 4.75 -4.15 -17.06
CA LEU A 139 4.29 -3.07 -17.93
C LEU A 139 4.68 -3.32 -19.38
N GLN A 140 5.94 -3.70 -19.63
CA GLN A 140 6.45 -4.03 -20.97
C GLN A 140 5.72 -5.22 -21.59
N GLN A 141 5.35 -6.22 -20.77
CA GLN A 141 4.58 -7.39 -21.21
C GLN A 141 3.06 -7.12 -21.30
N GLY A 142 2.58 -5.92 -20.96
CA GLY A 142 1.15 -5.58 -21.00
C GLY A 142 0.29 -6.37 -20.00
N THR A 143 0.90 -6.88 -18.93
CA THR A 143 0.22 -7.69 -17.91
C THR A 143 -0.34 -6.85 -16.76
N VAL A 144 0.08 -5.59 -16.68
CA VAL A 144 -0.50 -4.55 -15.80
C VAL A 144 -0.50 -3.20 -16.53
N SER A 145 -1.45 -2.33 -16.19
CA SER A 145 -1.55 -0.92 -16.58
C SER A 145 -1.70 -0.06 -15.32
N LEU A 146 -1.10 1.13 -15.35
CA LEU A 146 -1.16 2.13 -14.27
C LEU A 146 -2.23 3.21 -14.53
N ASP A 147 -3.05 3.09 -15.58
CA ASP A 147 -4.05 4.11 -15.97
C ASP A 147 -5.19 4.29 -14.95
N ALA A 148 -5.25 3.43 -13.93
CA ALA A 148 -6.22 3.51 -12.84
C ALA A 148 -5.60 3.94 -11.51
N VAL A 149 -4.28 4.23 -11.47
CA VAL A 149 -3.59 4.62 -10.25
C VAL A 149 -4.11 5.98 -9.78
N GLU A 150 -4.61 6.01 -8.56
CA GLU A 150 -5.09 7.20 -7.87
C GLU A 150 -4.29 7.50 -6.60
N ILE A 151 -3.46 6.55 -6.14
CA ILE A 151 -2.56 6.72 -4.99
C ILE A 151 -1.21 6.08 -5.35
N LEU A 152 -0.13 6.86 -5.22
CA LEU A 152 1.26 6.38 -5.34
C LEU A 152 1.95 6.57 -3.99
N VAL A 153 2.64 5.52 -3.53
CA VAL A 153 3.50 5.54 -2.35
C VAL A 153 4.91 5.15 -2.78
N LEU A 154 5.89 5.98 -2.41
CA LEU A 154 7.31 5.68 -2.54
C LEU A 154 7.87 5.43 -1.14
N ASP A 155 8.12 4.17 -0.78
CA ASP A 155 8.76 3.82 0.49
C ASP A 155 10.27 3.76 0.32
N GLU A 156 11.02 4.21 1.33
CA GLU A 156 12.46 4.50 1.22
C GLU A 156 12.79 5.36 -0.02
N ALA A 157 12.04 6.46 -0.18
CA ALA A 157 12.11 7.32 -1.36
C ALA A 157 13.52 7.90 -1.63
N ASP A 158 14.29 8.17 -0.59
CA ASP A 158 15.70 8.56 -0.69
C ASP A 158 16.51 7.50 -1.43
N ARG A 159 16.41 6.24 -0.99
CA ARG A 159 17.09 5.13 -1.64
C ARG A 159 16.57 4.87 -3.06
N MET A 160 15.28 5.07 -3.29
CA MET A 160 14.65 4.91 -4.61
C MET A 160 15.11 5.97 -5.61
N LEU A 161 15.50 7.16 -5.15
CA LEU A 161 16.02 8.24 -5.99
C LEU A 161 17.52 8.12 -6.25
N ASP A 162 18.24 7.38 -5.41
CA ASP A 162 19.68 7.10 -5.58
C ASP A 162 19.97 5.93 -6.56
N MET A 163 18.93 5.24 -7.06
CA MET A 163 19.02 4.05 -7.91
C MET A 163 18.96 4.32 -9.42
#